data_AF-A0A1Q7Z5S9-F1
#
_entry.id   AF-A0A1Q7Z5S9-F1
#
_cell.length_a   1.000
_cell.length_b   1.000
_cell.length_c   1.000
_cell.angle_alpha   90.00
_cell.angle_beta   90.00
_cell.angle_gamma   90.00
#
_symmetry.space_group_name_H-M   'P 1'
#
loop_
_entity.id
_entity.type
_entity.pdbx_description
1 polymer ?
#
loop_
_entity_poly.entity_id
_entity_poly.type
_entity_poly.pdbx_seq_one_letter_code
_entity_poly.pdbx_strand_id
1 'polypeptide(L)'
;MPRLVVFLCCLAAAACRKASPPRHRFCDQDLSGLWLNSSDRHFAYRFRDDAGVIRGEYLQREDDGGLSNPVEPITFELRRGEDAVSGVMRTTGESPSGRACPVEFETRVSDCKPEALQLVVEVSAAIGADCRRTPAEDGGIAPRDLREFRFERAGR
;
A
#
# COMPACT_ATOMS: atom_id res chain seq x y z
N MET A 1 49.26 24.79 -56.30
CA MET A 1 47.96 25.36 -56.71
C MET A 1 47.05 24.21 -57.14
N PRO A 2 45.74 24.16 -56.90
CA PRO A 2 44.92 24.51 -55.71
C PRO A 2 43.98 23.34 -55.25
N ARG A 3 43.52 23.43 -53.99
CA ARG A 3 42.16 23.17 -53.44
C ARG A 3 41.26 22.03 -53.99
N LEU A 4 40.76 21.16 -53.10
CA LEU A 4 39.36 21.13 -52.55
C LEU A 4 39.15 19.82 -51.75
N VAL A 5 38.87 19.86 -50.43
CA VAL A 5 37.54 19.67 -49.77
C VAL A 5 36.91 18.31 -50.14
N VAL A 6 36.65 17.36 -49.22
CA VAL A 6 35.60 17.38 -48.19
C VAL A 6 35.99 16.42 -47.04
N PHE A 7 36.15 16.94 -45.82
CA PHE A 7 36.09 16.16 -44.59
C PHE A 7 34.60 15.84 -44.30
N LEU A 8 34.19 14.59 -44.50
CA LEU A 8 32.87 14.12 -44.07
C LEU A 8 32.90 13.95 -42.55
N CYS A 9 32.50 15.00 -41.83
CA CYS A 9 32.30 14.94 -40.39
C CYS A 9 31.12 14.03 -40.06
N CYS A 10 31.41 12.87 -39.47
CA CYS A 10 30.46 12.04 -38.75
C CYS A 10 29.89 12.82 -37.55
N LEU A 11 28.85 13.61 -37.76
CA LEU A 11 28.01 14.12 -36.67
C LEU A 11 26.95 13.06 -36.37
N ALA A 12 27.38 12.00 -35.70
CA ALA A 12 26.49 11.17 -34.90
C ALA A 12 25.96 12.04 -33.76
N ALA A 13 24.88 12.79 -34.02
CA ALA A 13 24.07 13.39 -32.99
C ALA A 13 23.36 12.25 -32.23
N ALA A 14 24.11 11.57 -31.37
CA ALA A 14 23.56 10.84 -30.26
C ALA A 14 22.89 11.89 -29.36
N ALA A 15 21.64 12.21 -29.68
CA ALA A 15 20.75 12.94 -28.82
C ALA A 15 20.51 12.06 -27.58
N CYS A 16 21.47 12.08 -26.66
CA CYS A 16 21.29 11.66 -25.28
C CYS A 16 20.19 12.57 -24.72
N ARG A 17 18.93 12.18 -24.93
CA ARG A 17 17.82 12.64 -24.10
C ARG A 17 18.25 12.30 -22.68
N LYS A 18 18.71 13.29 -21.92
CA LYS A 18 18.90 13.17 -20.47
C LYS A 18 17.58 12.61 -19.96
N ALA A 19 17.57 11.33 -19.60
CA ALA A 19 16.48 10.75 -18.86
C ALA A 19 16.31 11.66 -17.65
N SER A 20 15.11 12.23 -17.48
CA SER A 20 14.83 13.01 -16.29
C SER A 20 15.14 12.12 -15.09
N PRO A 21 15.84 12.63 -14.06
CA PRO A 21 16.13 11.81 -12.88
C PRO A 21 14.81 11.26 -12.34
N PRO A 22 14.76 9.97 -11.93
CA PRO A 22 13.55 9.39 -11.36
C PRO A 22 13.08 10.29 -10.21
N ARG A 23 11.82 10.72 -10.25
CA ARG A 23 11.22 11.50 -9.16
C ARG A 23 11.25 10.62 -7.92
N HIS A 24 11.86 11.12 -6.84
CA HIS A 24 11.85 10.44 -5.56
C HIS A 24 10.39 10.30 -5.10
N ARG A 25 9.94 9.07 -4.86
CA ARG A 25 8.61 8.76 -4.32
C ARG A 25 8.76 8.34 -2.87
N PHE A 26 7.77 8.67 -2.05
CA PHE A 26 7.69 8.12 -0.71
C PHE A 26 7.69 6.57 -0.76
N CYS A 27 8.56 5.96 0.04
CA CYS A 27 8.65 4.52 0.24
C CYS A 27 9.05 3.69 -1.00
N ASP A 28 9.90 4.17 -1.92
CA ASP A 28 10.19 3.55 -3.23
C ASP A 28 10.79 2.11 -3.23
N GLN A 29 11.00 1.50 -2.06
CA GLN A 29 11.43 0.10 -1.93
C GLN A 29 10.32 -0.89 -2.28
N ASP A 30 10.67 -2.09 -2.76
CA ASP A 30 9.71 -3.18 -2.98
C ASP A 30 9.12 -3.67 -1.65
N LEU A 31 7.80 -3.56 -1.52
CA LEU A 31 7.08 -4.02 -0.32
C LEU A 31 6.61 -5.47 -0.43
N SER A 32 6.89 -6.16 -1.53
CA SER A 32 6.53 -7.56 -1.70
C SER A 32 7.14 -8.44 -0.62
N GLY A 33 6.41 -9.48 -0.23
CA GLY A 33 6.82 -10.46 0.77
C GLY A 33 5.89 -10.52 1.98
N LEU A 34 6.36 -11.21 3.02
CA LEU A 34 5.63 -11.40 4.27
C LEU A 34 6.10 -10.40 5.32
N TRP A 35 5.14 -9.77 5.98
CA TRP A 35 5.32 -8.83 7.06
C TRP A 35 4.56 -9.33 8.28
N LEU A 36 5.14 -9.20 9.47
CA LEU A 36 4.54 -9.63 10.72
C LEU A 36 4.20 -8.41 11.56
N ASN A 37 3.08 -8.42 12.27
CA ASN A 37 2.82 -7.39 13.27
C ASN A 37 3.90 -7.49 14.37
N SER A 38 4.52 -6.35 14.70
CA SER A 38 5.57 -6.28 15.71
C SER A 38 5.08 -6.59 17.13
N SER A 39 3.81 -6.32 17.42
CA SER A 39 3.21 -6.57 18.74
C SER A 39 2.70 -7.99 18.90
N ASP A 40 2.35 -8.65 17.80
CA ASP A 40 1.89 -10.04 17.80
C ASP A 40 2.19 -10.72 16.45
N ARG A 41 3.15 -11.64 16.46
CA ARG A 41 3.63 -12.31 15.24
C ARG A 41 2.65 -13.33 14.67
N HIS A 42 1.55 -13.63 15.36
CA HIS A 42 0.46 -14.43 14.80
C HIS A 42 -0.31 -13.67 13.71
N PHE A 43 -0.17 -12.35 13.64
CA PHE A 43 -0.74 -11.53 12.58
C PHE A 43 0.28 -11.31 11.47
N ALA A 44 0.03 -11.89 10.31
CA ALA A 44 0.89 -11.79 9.14
C ALA A 44 0.18 -11.11 7.97
N TYR A 45 0.95 -10.42 7.14
CA TYR A 45 0.48 -9.67 5.98
C TYR A 45 1.37 -10.00 4.80
N ARG A 46 0.78 -10.56 3.75
CA ARG A 46 1.51 -10.84 2.51
C ARG A 46 1.19 -9.74 1.51
N PHE A 47 2.21 -9.02 1.06
CA PHE A 47 2.07 -8.00 0.04
C PHE A 47 2.70 -8.44 -1.29
N ARG A 48 2.13 -7.91 -2.38
CA ARG A 48 2.70 -7.91 -3.73
C ARG A 48 2.66 -6.48 -4.25
N ASP A 49 3.81 -5.96 -4.61
CA ASP A 49 3.95 -4.66 -5.26
C ASP A 49 4.11 -4.85 -6.77
N ASP A 50 3.19 -4.29 -7.55
CA ASP A 50 3.22 -4.35 -9.01
C ASP A 50 2.85 -2.98 -9.60
N ALA A 51 3.77 -2.41 -10.38
CA ALA A 51 3.61 -1.13 -11.06
C ALA A 51 3.12 0.02 -10.16
N GLY A 52 3.47 0.01 -8.86
CA GLY A 52 3.06 1.04 -7.88
C GLY A 52 1.68 0.82 -7.26
N VAL A 53 1.06 -0.33 -7.50
CA VAL A 53 -0.11 -0.82 -6.77
C VAL A 53 0.34 -1.97 -5.87
N ILE A 54 0.14 -1.80 -4.56
CA ILE A 54 0.47 -2.80 -3.55
C ILE A 54 -0.82 -3.50 -3.16
N ARG A 55 -0.91 -4.79 -3.46
CA ARG A 55 -2.03 -5.64 -3.04
C ARG A 55 -1.58 -6.50 -1.87
N GLY A 56 -2.46 -6.69 -0.90
CA GLY A 56 -2.16 -7.51 0.26
C GLY A 56 -3.31 -8.32 0.79
N GLU A 57 -2.96 -9.27 1.63
CA GLU A 57 -3.87 -10.10 2.39
C GLU A 57 -3.34 -10.27 3.82
N TYR A 58 -4.26 -10.29 4.77
CA TYR A 58 -4.01 -10.76 6.13
C TYR A 58 -4.03 -12.28 6.17
N LEU A 59 -3.15 -12.85 7.00
CA LEU A 59 -3.00 -14.28 7.24
C LEU A 59 -2.84 -14.51 8.73
N GLN A 60 -3.43 -15.59 9.22
CA GLN A 60 -3.11 -16.10 10.54
C GLN A 60 -1.81 -16.90 10.44
N ARG A 61 -0.84 -16.58 11.29
CA ARG A 61 0.41 -17.32 11.43
C ARG A 61 0.34 -18.17 12.70
N GLU A 62 0.60 -19.46 12.55
CA GLU A 62 0.68 -20.41 13.66
C GLU A 62 2.08 -20.34 14.33
N ASP A 63 2.22 -20.94 15.51
CA ASP A 63 3.49 -20.96 16.26
C ASP A 63 4.65 -21.55 15.43
N ASP A 64 4.37 -22.60 14.65
CA ASP A 64 5.33 -23.26 13.77
C ASP A 64 5.67 -22.47 12.50
N GLY A 65 4.99 -21.33 12.28
CA GLY A 65 5.14 -20.49 11.09
C GLY A 65 4.27 -20.88 9.91
N GLY A 66 3.39 -21.87 10.06
CA GLY A 66 2.31 -22.14 9.13
C GLY A 66 1.44 -20.89 8.92
N LEU A 67 0.94 -20.71 7.70
CA LEU A 67 0.08 -19.59 7.34
C LEU A 67 -1.27 -20.11 6.88
N SER A 68 -2.34 -19.57 7.46
CA SER A 68 -3.72 -19.89 7.10
C SER A 68 -4.51 -18.63 6.77
N ASN A 69 -5.51 -18.78 5.91
CA ASN A 69 -6.42 -17.68 5.61
C ASN A 69 -7.45 -17.55 6.75
N PRO A 70 -7.83 -16.31 7.13
CA PRO A 70 -8.96 -16.12 8.02
C PRO A 70 -10.26 -16.63 7.38
N VAL A 71 -11.27 -16.90 8.22
CA VAL A 71 -12.62 -17.22 7.75
C VAL A 71 -13.20 -16.08 6.91
N GLU A 72 -13.00 -14.84 7.36
CA GLU A 72 -13.37 -13.63 6.62
C GLU A 72 -12.12 -12.96 6.06
N PRO A 73 -11.97 -12.85 4.73
CA PRO A 73 -10.80 -12.22 4.13
C PRO A 73 -10.66 -10.76 4.54
N ILE A 74 -9.43 -10.38 4.90
CA ILE A 74 -9.02 -8.98 5.02
C ILE A 74 -7.97 -8.73 3.96
N THR A 75 -8.25 -7.80 3.05
CA THR A 75 -7.39 -7.51 1.90
C THR A 75 -6.96 -6.05 1.90
N PHE A 76 -5.87 -5.74 1.21
CA PHE A 76 -5.32 -4.40 1.11
C PHE A 76 -5.13 -4.04 -0.36
N GLU A 77 -5.45 -2.81 -0.71
CA GLU A 77 -5.09 -2.21 -1.99
C GLU A 77 -4.59 -0.79 -1.73
N LEU A 78 -3.27 -0.62 -1.82
CA LEU A 78 -2.58 0.65 -1.62
C LEU A 78 -1.96 1.09 -2.94
N ARG A 79 -1.79 2.40 -3.12
CA ARG A 79 -1.15 3.00 -4.28
C ARG A 79 -0.03 3.91 -3.86
N ARG A 80 1.08 3.86 -4.60
CA ARG A 80 2.19 4.81 -4.47
C ARG A 80 1.83 6.14 -5.11
N GLY A 81 1.78 7.19 -4.29
CA GLY A 81 1.79 8.58 -4.71
C GLY A 81 3.19 9.18 -4.63
N GLU A 82 3.30 10.48 -4.91
CA GLU A 82 4.57 11.22 -4.75
C GLU A 82 4.97 11.29 -3.26
N ASP A 83 4.00 11.62 -2.39
CA ASP A 83 4.25 11.88 -0.96
C ASP A 83 3.78 10.78 0.00
N ALA A 84 3.02 9.79 -0.48
CA ALA A 84 2.42 8.77 0.39
C ALA A 84 2.21 7.44 -0.33
N VAL A 85 2.16 6.35 0.43
CA VAL A 85 1.55 5.09 0.01
C VAL A 85 0.25 4.94 0.78
N SER A 86 -0.88 4.97 0.08
CA SER A 86 -2.20 5.00 0.72
C SER A 86 -3.26 4.28 -0.11
N GLY A 87 -4.33 3.85 0.55
CA GLY A 87 -5.45 3.19 -0.08
C GLY A 87 -6.39 2.64 0.98
N VAL A 88 -6.85 1.41 0.79
CA VAL A 88 -7.87 0.82 1.65
C VAL A 88 -7.50 -0.58 2.11
N MET A 89 -7.87 -0.88 3.35
CA MET A 89 -8.08 -2.24 3.84
C MET A 89 -9.56 -2.60 3.65
N ARG A 90 -9.87 -3.77 3.11
CA ARG A 90 -11.25 -4.24 2.87
C ARG A 90 -11.55 -5.47 3.70
N THR A 91 -12.73 -5.50 4.29
CA THR A 91 -13.25 -6.64 5.06
C THR A 91 -14.78 -6.63 5.04
N THR A 92 -15.41 -7.52 5.80
CA THR A 92 -16.84 -7.56 6.04
C THR A 92 -17.13 -7.00 7.42
N GLY A 93 -18.17 -6.18 7.53
CA GLY A 93 -18.73 -5.71 8.79
C GLY A 93 -20.21 -6.04 8.87
N GLU A 94 -20.83 -5.75 10.01
CA GLU A 94 -22.25 -6.01 10.25
C GLU A 94 -23.03 -4.68 10.30
N SER A 95 -24.15 -4.63 9.58
CA SER A 95 -25.12 -3.53 9.71
C SER A 95 -26.03 -3.72 10.93
N PRO A 96 -26.79 -2.69 11.36
CA PRO A 96 -27.69 -2.80 12.52
C PRO A 96 -28.76 -3.90 12.39
N SER A 97 -29.05 -4.39 11.19
CA SER A 97 -30.00 -5.48 10.95
C SER A 97 -29.35 -6.87 10.93
N GLY A 98 -28.06 -6.99 11.26
CA GLY A 98 -27.31 -8.25 11.18
C GLY A 98 -26.85 -8.64 9.77
N ARG A 99 -27.01 -7.75 8.77
CA ARG A 99 -26.57 -8.04 7.40
C ARG A 99 -25.08 -7.77 7.25
N ALA A 100 -24.35 -8.73 6.67
CA ALA A 100 -22.97 -8.57 6.24
C ALA A 100 -22.84 -7.50 5.15
N CYS A 101 -21.93 -6.55 5.35
CA CYS A 101 -21.66 -5.43 4.46
C CYS A 101 -20.17 -5.34 4.14
N PRO A 102 -19.77 -5.07 2.88
CA PRO A 102 -18.39 -4.74 2.59
C PRO A 102 -18.02 -3.43 3.28
N VAL A 103 -16.87 -3.41 3.94
CA VAL A 103 -16.33 -2.23 4.62
C VAL A 103 -14.92 -2.00 4.11
N GLU A 104 -14.65 -0.75 3.75
CA GLU A 104 -13.31 -0.28 3.42
C GLU A 104 -12.83 0.59 4.56
N PHE A 105 -11.59 0.46 4.99
CA PHE A 105 -10.95 1.27 6.02
C PHE A 105 -9.78 2.01 5.41
N GLU A 106 -9.64 3.30 5.70
CA GLU A 106 -8.50 4.07 5.24
C GLU A 106 -7.19 3.43 5.76
N THR A 107 -6.18 3.34 4.90
CA THR A 107 -4.88 2.79 5.26
C THR A 107 -3.77 3.54 4.54
N ARG A 108 -2.74 3.94 5.29
CA ARG A 108 -1.54 4.60 4.73
C ARG A 108 -0.28 4.13 5.42
N VAL A 109 0.84 4.15 4.70
CA VAL A 109 2.18 3.99 5.28
C VAL A 109 2.65 5.35 5.79
N SER A 110 3.01 5.44 7.07
CA SER A 110 3.52 6.66 7.72
C SER A 110 5.05 6.69 7.79
N ASP A 111 5.70 5.55 7.92
CA ASP A 111 7.16 5.40 7.90
C ASP A 111 7.55 4.13 7.14
N CYS A 112 8.67 4.20 6.41
CA CYS A 112 9.07 3.15 5.49
C CYS A 112 10.57 2.89 5.56
N LYS A 113 10.94 1.79 6.24
CA LYS A 113 12.31 1.31 6.41
C LYS A 113 12.48 -0.07 5.77
N PRO A 114 13.70 -0.50 5.41
CA PRO A 114 13.95 -1.79 4.75
C PRO A 114 13.27 -3.00 5.40
N GLU A 115 13.39 -3.09 6.73
CA GLU A 115 12.90 -4.22 7.53
C GLU A 115 11.68 -3.86 8.39
N ALA A 116 11.15 -2.63 8.28
CA ALA A 116 10.02 -2.21 9.08
C ALA A 116 9.13 -1.19 8.36
N LEU A 117 7.83 -1.40 8.46
CA LEU A 117 6.80 -0.47 8.00
C LEU A 117 5.99 0.03 9.17
N GLN A 118 5.60 1.30 9.09
CA GLN A 118 4.62 1.86 10.00
C GLN A 118 3.37 2.22 9.19
N LEU A 119 2.22 1.67 9.58
CA LEU A 119 0.94 1.85 8.92
C LEU A 119 -0.02 2.56 9.85
N VAL A 120 -0.74 3.54 9.33
CA VAL A 120 -1.89 4.15 9.98
C VAL A 120 -3.14 3.61 9.31
N VAL A 121 -4.02 3.01 10.10
CA VAL A 121 -5.21 2.27 9.64
C VAL A 121 -6.43 2.77 10.38
N GLU A 122 -7.53 3.01 9.68
CA GLU A 122 -8.84 3.20 10.29
C GLU A 122 -9.34 1.87 10.86
N VAL A 123 -9.71 1.83 12.14
CA VAL A 123 -10.08 0.59 12.82
C VAL A 123 -11.57 0.43 13.07
N SER A 124 -12.37 1.47 12.80
CA SER A 124 -13.82 1.41 12.96
C SER A 124 -14.54 2.37 12.01
N ALA A 125 -15.74 1.97 11.59
CA ALA A 125 -16.62 2.75 10.73
C ALA A 125 -18.07 2.39 11.04
N ALA A 126 -18.92 3.39 11.26
CA ALA A 126 -20.36 3.18 11.46
C ALA A 126 -21.02 2.89 10.11
N ILE A 127 -21.63 1.71 9.95
CA ILE A 127 -22.30 1.28 8.72
C ILE A 127 -23.81 1.28 8.91
N GLY A 128 -24.53 1.91 7.99
CA GLY A 128 -25.99 1.98 7.99
C GLY A 128 -26.66 0.74 7.38
N ALA A 129 -27.99 0.73 7.43
CA ALA A 129 -28.82 -0.35 6.88
C ALA A 129 -28.74 -0.47 5.34
N ASP A 130 -28.09 0.46 4.66
CA ASP A 130 -27.83 0.45 3.21
C ASP A 130 -26.39 -0.01 2.87
N CYS A 131 -25.64 -0.52 3.85
CA CYS A 131 -24.22 -0.85 3.73
C CYS A 131 -23.32 0.34 3.35
N ARG A 132 -23.75 1.58 3.65
CA ARG A 132 -22.91 2.77 3.50
C ARG A 132 -22.47 3.28 4.84
N ARG A 133 -21.37 4.04 4.85
CA ARG A 133 -20.93 4.74 6.05
C ARG A 133 -21.98 5.77 6.47
N THR A 134 -22.23 5.82 7.76
CA THR A 134 -23.07 6.85 8.36
C THR A 134 -22.30 8.17 8.37
N PRO A 135 -22.88 9.28 7.90
CA PRO A 135 -22.26 10.59 8.00
C PRO A 135 -22.16 11.04 9.47
N ALA A 136 -21.38 12.09 9.71
CA ALA A 136 -21.38 12.78 10.99
C ALA A 136 -22.77 13.41 11.28
N GLU A 137 -23.02 13.80 12.53
CA GLU A 137 -24.28 14.43 12.94
C GLU A 137 -24.61 15.71 12.17
N ASP A 138 -23.60 16.43 11.70
CA ASP A 138 -23.71 17.62 10.86
C ASP A 138 -23.92 17.32 9.36
N GLY A 139 -24.05 16.04 8.98
CA GLY A 139 -24.14 15.58 7.59
C GLY A 139 -22.80 15.49 6.87
N GLY A 140 -21.68 15.79 7.54
CA GLY A 140 -20.33 15.71 7.02
C GLY A 140 -19.71 14.30 7.07
N ILE A 141 -18.39 14.24 6.89
CA ILE A 141 -17.62 13.00 7.01
C ILE A 141 -17.36 12.72 8.50
N ALA A 142 -17.83 11.56 8.99
CA ALA A 142 -17.53 11.12 10.35
C ALA A 142 -16.01 11.05 10.60
N PRO A 143 -15.52 11.51 11.77
CA PRO A 143 -14.13 11.35 12.16
C PRO A 143 -13.68 9.88 12.07
N ARG A 144 -12.45 9.67 11.62
CA ARG A 144 -11.85 8.35 11.47
C ARG A 144 -11.12 7.97 12.75
N ASP A 145 -11.41 6.79 13.30
CA ASP A 145 -10.60 6.21 14.39
C ASP A 145 -9.35 5.57 13.78
N LEU A 146 -8.24 6.30 13.79
CA LEU A 146 -6.97 5.89 13.20
C LEU A 146 -6.04 5.33 14.27
N ARG A 147 -5.43 4.17 13.98
CA ARG A 147 -4.40 3.56 14.82
C ARG A 147 -3.15 3.28 14.01
N GLU A 148 -2.02 3.35 14.69
CA GLU A 148 -0.73 3.06 14.10
C GLU A 148 -0.26 1.65 14.46
N PHE A 149 0.21 0.93 13.46
CA PHE A 149 0.73 -0.42 13.57
C PHE A 149 2.14 -0.45 12.98
N ARG A 150 3.03 -1.19 13.63
CA ARG A 150 4.37 -1.44 13.09
C ARG A 150 4.45 -2.88 12.61
N PHE A 151 4.85 -3.05 11.37
CA PHE A 151 5.13 -4.35 10.77
C PHE A 151 6.63 -4.55 10.62
N GLU A 152 7.10 -5.77 10.85
CA GLU A 152 8.48 -6.21 10.65
C GLU A 152 8.50 -7.15 9.46
N ARG A 153 9.50 -7.01 8.58
CA ARG A 153 9.67 -7.97 7.50
C ARG A 153 9.99 -9.33 8.09
N ALA A 154 9.33 -10.39 7.62
CA ALA A 154 9.64 -11.73 8.08
C ALA A 154 11.08 -12.07 7.68
N GLY A 155 11.95 -12.26 8.68
CA GLY A 155 13.31 -12.75 8.48
C GLY A 155 13.29 -14.12 7.80
N ARG A 156 14.30 -14.39 6.96
CA ARG A 156 14.50 -15.70 6.35
C ARG A 156 14.95 -16.73 7.38
#